data_AF-A0A553GVC2-F1
#
_entry.id   AF-A0A553GVC2-F1
#
_cell.length_a   1.000
_cell.length_b   1.000
_cell.length_c   1.000
_cell.angle_alpha   90.00
_cell.angle_beta   90.00
_cell.angle_gamma   90.00
#
_symmetry.space_group_name_H-M   'P 1'
#
loop_
_entity.id
_entity.type
_entity.pdbx_description
1 polymer ?
#
loop_
_entity_poly.entity_id
_entity_poly.type
_entity_poly.pdbx_seq_one_letter_code
_entity_poly.pdbx_strand_id
1 'polypeptide(L)'
;MVHHYRGVAGDEIKAAYRYDGLSRRILKQVLRGDTLSTTRFGWDGDRQCAEVGEDWLRTTVHEPGGFVPLLRLEQARAPDPLELIQARRLLASQGQALPEAYRPPVDALRLACFHTDHLGTPLRLTGEDGQLRWQAEPDDWAAVRAERGDTNQPIRFQGQYHDEESGLYYNRYRYYAPEFGRYVSQDPLGLLGGMNGYIYSEINPSHYSDPLGLSPFAGAGGMSNQQLGSYAQAQAAINSVSAELEKIKGMITWDNPFAPDYVSAEIDVYFASGSIIYTRYGDLFTSGGIVRGYPSSAGGANISAGYLVCPAAPDRKELNDFLGGWASGAGYYDGVGVSVVANSAGTAVNVGAGLGKAGASLGSNSGRQWGISDVVPN
;
A
#
# COMPACT_ATOMS: atom_id res chain seq x y z
N MET A 1 -14.16 5.41 13.45
CA MET A 1 -15.49 4.90 13.07
C MET A 1 -16.00 4.03 14.22
N VAL A 2 -17.25 4.19 14.65
CA VAL A 2 -17.87 3.34 15.69
C VAL A 2 -18.98 2.54 15.03
N HIS A 3 -19.00 1.23 15.28
CA HIS A 3 -19.98 0.30 14.74
C HIS A 3 -20.64 -0.45 15.90
N HIS A 4 -21.95 -0.68 15.76
CA HIS A 4 -22.75 -1.46 16.69
C HIS A 4 -23.08 -2.78 16.01
N TYR A 5 -22.79 -3.88 16.70
CA TYR A 5 -23.05 -5.24 16.25
C TYR A 5 -23.90 -5.96 17.31
N ARG A 6 -24.69 -6.92 16.85
CA ARG A 6 -25.46 -7.79 17.75
C ARG A 6 -24.81 -9.16 17.73
N GLY A 7 -24.32 -9.62 18.88
CA GLY A 7 -23.71 -10.94 19.00
C GLY A 7 -24.71 -12.07 18.80
N VAL A 8 -24.20 -13.27 18.49
CA VAL A 8 -25.01 -14.48 18.27
C VAL A 8 -25.84 -14.88 19.51
N ALA A 9 -25.41 -14.49 20.71
CA ALA A 9 -26.12 -14.69 21.97
C ALA A 9 -27.11 -13.57 22.33
N GLY A 10 -27.26 -12.54 21.49
CA GLY A 10 -28.10 -11.37 21.75
C GLY A 10 -27.41 -10.21 22.47
N ASP A 11 -26.17 -10.39 22.93
CA ASP A 11 -25.36 -9.35 23.57
C ASP A 11 -25.02 -8.22 22.59
N GLU A 12 -25.14 -6.97 23.04
CA GLU A 12 -24.71 -5.81 22.26
C GLU A 12 -23.18 -5.71 22.27
N ILE A 13 -22.57 -5.73 21.08
CA ILE A 13 -21.13 -5.53 20.89
C ILE A 13 -20.91 -4.19 20.22
N LYS A 14 -20.04 -3.34 20.78
CA LYS A 14 -19.67 -2.06 20.17
C LYS A 14 -18.19 -2.08 19.83
N ALA A 15 -17.86 -1.80 18.58
CA ALA A 15 -16.47 -1.72 18.15
C ALA A 15 -16.15 -0.30 17.63
N ALA A 16 -14.99 0.22 18.02
CA ALA A 16 -14.48 1.49 17.54
C ALA A 16 -13.08 1.32 16.96
N TYR A 17 -12.88 1.80 15.73
CA TYR A 17 -11.61 1.75 15.03
C TYR A 17 -11.07 3.16 14.80
N ARG A 18 -9.75 3.33 14.97
CA ARG A 18 -9.01 4.56 14.65
C ARG A 18 -7.92 4.29 13.63
N TYR A 19 -7.69 5.29 12.79
CA TYR A 19 -6.78 5.24 11.66
C TYR A 19 -5.81 6.43 11.69
N ASP A 20 -4.65 6.27 11.07
CA ASP A 20 -3.74 7.39 10.79
C ASP A 20 -4.08 8.08 9.45
N GLY A 21 -3.30 9.09 9.07
CA GLY A 21 -3.49 9.85 7.83
C GLY A 21 -3.29 9.03 6.54
N LEU A 22 -2.70 7.84 6.63
CA LEU A 22 -2.51 6.91 5.52
C LEU A 22 -3.59 5.81 5.50
N SER A 23 -4.66 5.98 6.27
CA SER A 23 -5.76 5.00 6.44
C SER A 23 -5.32 3.66 7.05
N ARG A 24 -4.20 3.62 7.77
CA ARG A 24 -3.77 2.43 8.52
C ARG A 24 -4.53 2.35 9.83
N ARG A 25 -5.13 1.20 10.12
CA ARG A 25 -5.77 0.99 11.43
C ARG A 25 -4.69 0.97 12.51
N ILE A 26 -4.75 1.90 13.46
CA ILE A 26 -3.78 2.02 14.56
C ILE A 26 -4.34 1.53 15.90
N LEU A 27 -5.67 1.47 16.02
CA LEU A 27 -6.33 1.11 17.27
C LEU A 27 -7.74 0.54 17.02
N LYS A 28 -8.06 -0.50 17.79
CA LYS A 28 -9.36 -1.14 17.89
C LYS A 28 -9.79 -1.20 19.35
N GLN A 29 -11.04 -0.85 19.63
CA GLN A 29 -11.65 -1.04 20.95
C GLN A 29 -12.95 -1.82 20.77
N VAL A 30 -13.13 -2.89 21.53
CA VAL A 30 -14.35 -3.71 21.49
C VAL A 30 -14.93 -3.79 22.89
N LEU A 31 -16.14 -3.29 23.04
CA LEU A 31 -16.96 -3.38 24.24
C LEU A 31 -17.94 -4.54 24.08
N ARG A 32 -17.83 -5.55 24.93
CA ARG A 32 -18.76 -6.68 25.02
C ARG A 32 -19.33 -6.71 26.44
N GLY A 33 -20.63 -6.41 26.56
CA GLY A 33 -21.21 -6.11 27.88
C GLY A 33 -20.46 -4.94 28.53
N ASP A 34 -19.92 -5.16 29.73
CA ASP A 34 -19.12 -4.15 30.46
C ASP A 34 -17.60 -4.29 30.26
N THR A 35 -17.15 -5.27 29.45
CA THR A 35 -15.72 -5.52 29.24
C THR A 35 -15.24 -4.79 27.99
N LEU A 36 -14.34 -3.83 28.18
CA LEU A 36 -13.64 -3.13 27.10
C LEU A 36 -12.29 -3.79 26.84
N SER A 37 -12.06 -4.24 25.61
CA SER A 37 -10.75 -4.68 25.13
C SER A 37 -10.17 -3.64 24.17
N THR A 38 -8.86 -3.42 24.24
CA THR A 38 -8.15 -2.51 23.32
C THR A 38 -6.98 -3.22 22.67
N THR A 39 -6.92 -3.17 21.33
CA THR A 39 -5.78 -3.63 20.53
C THR A 39 -5.19 -2.45 19.79
N ARG A 40 -3.87 -2.26 19.86
CA ARG A 40 -3.14 -1.31 19.03
C ARG A 40 -2.37 -2.04 17.96
N PHE A 41 -2.22 -1.42 16.80
CA PHE A 41 -1.58 -2.05 15.64
C PHE A 41 -0.34 -1.28 15.20
N GLY A 42 0.70 -2.02 14.83
CA GLY A 42 1.92 -1.51 14.22
C GLY A 42 2.06 -1.98 12.78
N TRP A 43 2.80 -1.20 11.99
CA TRP A 43 2.86 -1.33 10.54
C TRP A 43 4.29 -1.29 10.02
N ASP A 44 4.58 -2.13 9.03
CA ASP A 44 5.78 -2.10 8.20
C ASP A 44 5.35 -1.76 6.76
N GLY A 45 5.52 -0.49 6.39
CA GLY A 45 4.95 0.07 5.16
C GLY A 45 3.44 -0.16 5.09
N ASP A 46 3.03 -1.00 4.14
CA ASP A 46 1.63 -1.34 3.94
C ASP A 46 1.10 -2.55 4.74
N ARG A 47 1.98 -3.23 5.48
CA ARG A 47 1.67 -4.49 6.17
C ARG A 47 1.40 -4.27 7.64
N GLN A 48 0.29 -4.78 8.14
CA GLN A 48 0.02 -4.83 9.59
C GLN A 48 0.94 -5.91 10.18
N CYS A 49 1.96 -5.51 10.94
CA CYS A 49 3.00 -6.43 11.42
C CYS A 49 3.03 -6.58 12.93
N ALA A 50 2.32 -5.74 13.70
CA ALA A 50 2.29 -5.85 15.15
C ALA A 50 0.88 -5.63 15.71
N GLU A 51 0.59 -6.32 16.79
CA GLU A 51 -0.63 -6.21 17.57
C GLU A 51 -0.26 -6.14 19.06
N VAL A 52 -0.89 -5.22 19.77
CA VAL A 52 -0.58 -4.94 21.16
C VAL A 52 -1.87 -4.92 21.95
N GLY A 53 -2.07 -5.96 22.76
CA GLY A 53 -3.13 -6.04 23.76
C GLY A 53 -2.75 -5.37 25.08
N GLU A 54 -3.52 -5.66 26.12
CA GLU A 54 -3.25 -5.18 27.48
C GLU A 54 -2.04 -5.89 28.09
N ASP A 55 -1.98 -7.21 27.95
CA ASP A 55 -1.02 -8.11 28.57
C ASP A 55 -0.20 -8.95 27.56
N TRP A 56 -0.41 -8.72 26.26
CA TRP A 56 0.29 -9.44 25.20
C TRP A 56 0.76 -8.52 24.07
N LEU A 57 1.85 -8.93 23.43
CA LEU A 57 2.40 -8.38 22.21
C LEU A 57 2.54 -9.52 21.20
N ARG A 58 2.09 -9.27 19.97
CA ARG A 58 2.29 -10.17 18.84
C ARG A 58 2.93 -9.41 17.70
N THR A 59 3.97 -9.98 17.11
CA THR A 59 4.58 -9.49 15.88
C THR A 59 4.53 -10.58 14.82
N THR A 60 4.11 -10.23 13.61
CA THR A 60 4.10 -11.12 12.46
C THR A 60 5.19 -10.71 11.50
N VAL A 61 6.13 -11.62 11.24
CA VAL A 61 7.14 -11.48 10.19
C VAL A 61 6.56 -12.03 8.90
N HIS A 62 6.67 -11.25 7.83
CA HIS A 62 6.18 -11.61 6.50
C HIS A 62 7.35 -11.87 5.55
N GLU A 63 7.09 -12.56 4.45
CA GLU A 63 8.05 -12.66 3.34
C GLU A 63 8.52 -11.28 2.86
N PRO A 64 9.78 -11.12 2.46
CA PRO A 64 10.24 -9.86 1.86
C PRO A 64 9.39 -9.47 0.65
N GLY A 65 8.84 -8.26 0.66
CA GLY A 65 8.01 -7.75 -0.44
C GLY A 65 6.59 -8.35 -0.56
N GLY A 66 6.22 -9.30 0.30
CA GLY A 66 4.91 -9.97 0.25
C GLY A 66 4.09 -9.79 1.52
N PHE A 67 2.86 -10.29 1.50
CA PHE A 67 1.95 -10.33 2.66
C PHE A 67 1.82 -11.74 3.24
N VAL A 68 2.59 -12.70 2.73
CA VAL A 68 2.63 -14.08 3.23
C VAL A 68 3.30 -14.08 4.61
N PRO A 69 2.60 -14.52 5.67
CA PRO A 69 3.18 -14.55 7.01
C PRO A 69 4.08 -15.79 7.17
N LEU A 70 5.24 -15.59 7.81
CA LEU A 70 6.25 -16.62 8.04
C LEU A 70 6.32 -17.03 9.51
N LEU A 71 6.50 -16.03 10.39
CA LEU A 71 6.68 -16.24 11.81
C LEU A 71 5.76 -15.34 12.60
N ARG A 72 5.29 -15.88 13.73
CA ARG A 72 4.61 -15.14 14.78
C ARG A 72 5.46 -15.15 16.02
N LEU A 73 5.73 -13.96 16.52
CA LEU A 73 6.47 -13.70 17.75
C LEU A 73 5.47 -13.26 18.80
N GLU A 74 5.41 -13.94 19.93
CA GLU A 74 4.51 -13.61 21.03
C GLU A 74 5.27 -13.38 22.32
N GLN A 75 4.87 -12.35 23.04
CA GLN A 75 5.43 -11.99 24.34
C GLN A 75 4.30 -11.59 25.28
N ALA A 76 4.38 -12.06 26.51
CA ALA A 76 3.63 -11.47 27.60
C ALA A 76 4.25 -10.11 27.95
N ARG A 77 3.41 -9.19 28.41
CA ARG A 77 3.84 -7.86 28.85
C ARG A 77 2.96 -7.39 29.99
N ALA A 78 3.51 -6.53 30.84
CA ALA A 78 2.68 -5.75 31.73
C ALA A 78 2.03 -4.57 30.97
N PRO A 79 0.82 -4.13 31.38
CA PRO A 79 0.24 -2.88 30.91
C PRO A 79 1.19 -1.71 31.19
N ASP A 80 1.36 -0.81 30.23
CA ASP A 80 2.18 0.39 30.47
C ASP A 80 1.48 1.31 31.48
N PRO A 81 2.18 1.79 32.53
CA PRO A 81 1.66 2.85 33.39
C PRO A 81 1.31 4.11 32.59
N LEU A 82 0.32 4.88 33.05
CA LEU A 82 -0.11 6.12 32.40
C LEU A 82 1.06 7.11 32.20
N GLU A 83 1.95 7.20 33.18
CA GLU A 83 3.16 8.05 33.13
C GLU A 83 4.09 7.64 31.99
N LEU A 84 4.28 6.33 31.78
CA LEU A 84 5.10 5.79 30.70
C LEU A 84 4.48 6.11 29.32
N ILE A 85 3.15 5.98 29.21
CA ILE A 85 2.42 6.35 27.99
C ILE A 85 2.58 7.85 27.69
N GLN A 86 2.47 8.71 28.71
CA GLN A 86 2.64 10.16 28.58
C GLN A 86 4.07 10.53 28.19
N ALA A 87 5.08 9.94 28.84
CA ALA A 87 6.48 10.15 28.51
C ALA A 87 6.79 9.75 27.06
N ARG A 88 6.32 8.58 26.61
CA ARG A 88 6.48 8.13 25.22
C ARG A 88 5.85 9.09 24.22
N ARG A 89 4.65 9.60 24.51
CA ARG A 89 3.98 10.60 23.64
C ARG A 89 4.77 11.90 23.55
N LEU A 90 5.29 12.39 24.67
CA LEU A 90 6.09 13.61 24.70
C LEU A 90 7.36 13.44 23.87
N LEU A 91 8.11 12.36 24.08
CA LEU A 91 9.33 12.05 23.33
C LEU A 91 9.05 11.93 21.83
N ALA A 92 7.98 11.22 21.46
CA ALA A 92 7.54 11.10 20.07
C ALA A 92 7.19 12.45 19.45
N SER A 93 6.49 13.33 20.18
CA SER A 93 6.15 14.68 19.69
C SER A 93 7.37 15.59 19.48
N GLN A 94 8.48 15.27 20.16
CA GLN A 94 9.75 15.99 20.06
C GLN A 94 10.73 15.33 19.07
N GLY A 95 10.32 14.25 18.40
CA GLY A 95 11.18 13.48 17.49
C GLY A 95 12.37 12.80 18.20
N GLN A 96 12.30 12.61 19.51
CA GLN A 96 13.38 12.02 20.29
C GLN A 96 13.27 10.50 20.31
N ALA A 97 14.41 9.82 20.18
CA ALA A 97 14.49 8.38 20.31
C ALA A 97 14.00 7.94 21.69
N LEU A 98 13.28 6.82 21.75
CA LEU A 98 12.78 6.27 23.01
C LEU A 98 13.94 5.70 23.85
N PRO A 99 14.25 6.26 25.04
CA PRO A 99 15.31 5.73 25.89
C PRO A 99 15.01 4.31 26.37
N GLU A 100 16.06 3.53 26.60
CA GLU A 100 15.95 2.12 27.00
C GLU A 100 15.10 1.92 28.25
N ALA A 101 15.21 2.83 29.24
CA ALA A 101 14.44 2.78 30.48
C ALA A 101 12.91 2.92 30.27
N TYR A 102 12.48 3.43 29.12
CA TYR A 102 11.07 3.54 28.75
C TYR A 102 10.63 2.44 27.78
N ARG A 103 11.49 1.45 27.48
CA ARG A 103 11.08 0.22 26.79
C ARG A 103 10.55 -0.76 27.84
N PRO A 104 9.38 -1.40 27.61
CA PRO A 104 8.85 -2.34 28.59
C PRO A 104 9.80 -3.55 28.69
N PRO A 105 9.99 -4.13 29.89
CA PRO A 105 10.65 -5.42 30.01
C PRO A 105 9.83 -6.45 29.21
N VAL A 106 10.51 -7.18 28.34
CA VAL A 106 9.90 -8.22 27.52
C VAL A 106 10.12 -9.58 28.18
N ASP A 107 9.03 -10.31 28.41
CA ASP A 107 9.10 -11.71 28.82
C ASP A 107 9.73 -12.59 27.73
N ALA A 108 9.98 -13.86 28.07
CA ALA A 108 10.51 -14.86 27.15
C ALA A 108 9.69 -14.89 25.85
N LEU A 109 10.38 -14.58 24.75
CA LEU A 109 9.86 -14.62 23.39
C LEU A 109 9.43 -16.05 23.04
N ARG A 110 8.21 -16.20 22.52
CA ARG A 110 7.71 -17.45 21.97
C ARG A 110 7.51 -17.29 20.46
N LEU A 111 8.07 -18.21 19.70
CA LEU A 111 7.93 -18.27 18.25
C LEU A 111 6.88 -19.30 17.84
N ALA A 112 6.19 -19.01 16.74
CA ALA A 112 5.39 -19.97 16.03
C ALA A 112 5.53 -19.77 14.51
N CYS A 113 5.56 -20.86 13.76
CA CYS A 113 5.73 -20.87 12.31
C CYS A 113 4.39 -21.02 11.62
N PHE A 114 4.12 -20.17 10.64
CA PHE A 114 2.97 -20.31 9.75
C PHE A 114 3.23 -21.37 8.69
N HIS A 115 2.19 -22.14 8.40
CA HIS A 115 2.14 -23.04 7.25
C HIS A 115 1.00 -22.57 6.36
N THR A 116 1.34 -22.14 5.15
CA THR A 116 0.40 -21.51 4.23
C THR A 116 0.08 -22.39 3.03
N ASP A 117 -1.02 -22.09 2.34
CA ASP A 117 -1.30 -22.62 0.99
C ASP A 117 -0.48 -21.89 -0.10
N HIS A 118 -0.77 -22.17 -1.37
CA HIS A 118 -0.10 -21.55 -2.52
C HIS A 118 -0.39 -20.05 -2.67
N LEU A 119 -1.44 -19.53 -2.03
CA LEU A 119 -1.79 -18.10 -2.00
C LEU A 119 -1.18 -17.38 -0.81
N GLY A 120 -0.52 -18.09 0.11
CA GLY A 120 -0.04 -17.52 1.36
C GLY A 120 -1.08 -17.44 2.47
N THR A 121 -2.24 -18.11 2.32
CA THR A 121 -3.27 -18.20 3.35
C THR A 121 -2.80 -19.13 4.47
N PRO A 122 -2.77 -18.69 5.75
CA PRO A 122 -2.39 -19.56 6.86
C PRO A 122 -3.39 -20.70 7.07
N LEU A 123 -2.91 -21.94 7.02
CA LEU A 123 -3.72 -23.12 7.33
C LEU A 123 -3.32 -23.78 8.64
N ARG A 124 -2.07 -23.57 9.11
CA ARG A 124 -1.58 -24.08 10.40
C ARG A 124 -0.59 -23.12 11.04
N LEU A 125 -0.45 -23.25 12.35
CA LEU A 125 0.54 -22.58 13.19
C LEU A 125 1.17 -23.61 14.13
N THR A 126 2.49 -23.76 14.08
CA THR A 126 3.23 -24.68 14.97
C THR A 126 4.18 -23.92 15.88
N GLY A 127 4.28 -24.30 17.16
CA GLY A 127 5.21 -23.69 18.11
C GLY A 127 6.68 -24.11 17.87
N GLU A 128 7.58 -23.53 18.67
CA GLU A 128 9.02 -23.87 18.71
C GLU A 128 9.29 -25.36 18.97
N ASP A 129 8.40 -26.01 19.71
CA ASP A 129 8.44 -27.44 20.05
C ASP A 129 7.86 -28.33 18.93
N GLY A 130 7.45 -27.75 17.80
CA GLY A 130 6.80 -28.44 16.69
C GLY A 130 5.35 -28.82 16.96
N GLN A 131 4.78 -28.47 18.12
CA GLN A 131 3.40 -28.78 18.45
C GLN A 131 2.44 -27.87 17.69
N LEU A 132 1.31 -28.43 17.27
CA LEU A 132 0.27 -27.68 16.60
C LEU A 132 -0.44 -26.74 17.58
N ARG A 133 -0.43 -25.44 17.29
CA ARG A 133 -1.06 -24.38 18.10
C ARG A 133 -2.42 -23.99 17.54
N TRP A 134 -2.52 -23.92 16.21
CA TRP A 134 -3.75 -23.59 15.49
C TRP A 134 -3.78 -24.26 14.12
N GLN A 135 -4.96 -24.65 13.65
CA GLN A 135 -5.20 -25.15 12.30
C GLN A 135 -6.58 -24.76 11.80
N ALA A 136 -6.74 -24.74 10.48
CA ALA A 136 -8.00 -24.60 9.80
C ALA A 136 -8.02 -25.36 8.47
N GLU A 137 -9.20 -25.49 7.89
CA GLU A 137 -9.41 -25.97 6.53
C GLU A 137 -9.52 -24.79 5.56
N PRO A 138 -9.09 -24.93 4.30
CA PRO A 138 -9.25 -23.87 3.31
C PRO A 138 -10.73 -23.59 2.99
N ASP A 139 -11.04 -22.34 2.70
CA ASP A 139 -12.34 -21.88 2.20
C ASP A 139 -12.16 -20.85 1.08
N ASP A 140 -12.94 -20.97 0.00
CA ASP A 140 -12.77 -20.15 -1.20
C ASP A 140 -13.06 -18.67 -0.96
N TRP A 141 -13.92 -18.31 -0.02
CA TRP A 141 -14.32 -16.91 0.21
C TRP A 141 -13.97 -16.41 1.60
N ALA A 142 -13.98 -17.28 2.60
CA ALA A 142 -13.58 -16.96 3.96
C ALA A 142 -12.07 -17.15 4.21
N ALA A 143 -11.32 -17.60 3.21
CA ALA A 143 -9.92 -18.07 3.29
C ALA A 143 -9.77 -19.37 4.11
N VAL A 144 -10.42 -19.43 5.27
CA VAL A 144 -10.40 -20.58 6.17
C VAL A 144 -11.76 -20.87 6.78
N ARG A 145 -11.95 -22.13 7.19
CA ARG A 145 -13.10 -22.62 7.97
C ARG A 145 -12.67 -23.68 8.98
N ALA A 146 -13.60 -24.09 9.84
CA ALA A 146 -13.38 -25.17 10.82
C ALA A 146 -12.11 -24.97 11.69
N GLU A 147 -11.87 -23.74 12.13
CA GLU A 147 -10.71 -23.34 12.95
C GLU A 147 -10.67 -24.10 14.29
N ARG A 148 -9.49 -24.60 14.68
CA ARG A 148 -9.26 -25.32 15.95
C ARG A 148 -7.85 -25.01 16.47
N GLY A 149 -7.67 -24.94 17.79
CA GLY A 149 -6.37 -24.67 18.39
C GLY A 149 -6.46 -24.11 19.80
N ASP A 150 -5.29 -23.86 20.39
CA ASP A 150 -5.16 -23.22 21.71
C ASP A 150 -4.82 -21.72 21.63
N THR A 151 -4.71 -21.18 20.42
CA THR A 151 -4.43 -19.78 20.16
C THR A 151 -5.29 -19.27 19.00
N ASN A 152 -5.62 -17.97 19.00
CA ASN A 152 -6.30 -17.36 17.85
C ASN A 152 -5.33 -17.15 16.71
N GLN A 153 -5.82 -17.04 15.47
CA GLN A 153 -5.03 -16.57 14.34
C GLN A 153 -5.93 -15.76 13.40
N PRO A 154 -5.82 -14.42 13.38
CA PRO A 154 -6.75 -13.56 12.66
C PRO A 154 -6.39 -13.31 11.19
N ILE A 155 -5.19 -13.65 10.73
CA ILE A 155 -4.80 -13.45 9.31
C ILE A 155 -5.64 -14.37 8.41
N ARG A 156 -6.11 -13.85 7.28
CA ARG A 156 -6.93 -14.57 6.28
C ARG A 156 -6.17 -14.62 4.95
N PHE A 157 -6.80 -14.24 3.84
CA PHE A 157 -6.04 -13.99 2.61
C PHE A 157 -4.98 -12.90 2.83
N GLN A 158 -3.99 -12.83 1.95
CA GLN A 158 -2.95 -11.80 2.00
C GLN A 158 -3.54 -10.40 2.22
N GLY A 159 -3.01 -9.67 3.21
CA GLY A 159 -3.47 -8.33 3.60
C GLY A 159 -4.69 -8.28 4.53
N GLN A 160 -5.37 -9.41 4.76
CA GLN A 160 -6.63 -9.45 5.49
C GLN A 160 -6.47 -9.86 6.96
N TYR A 161 -7.21 -9.18 7.82
CA TYR A 161 -7.31 -9.43 9.26
C TYR A 161 -8.77 -9.61 9.67
N HIS A 162 -9.11 -10.74 10.28
CA HIS A 162 -10.46 -11.03 10.74
C HIS A 162 -10.81 -10.29 12.03
N ASP A 163 -11.84 -9.46 11.97
CA ASP A 163 -12.47 -8.81 13.12
C ASP A 163 -13.68 -9.62 13.58
N GLU A 164 -13.45 -10.52 14.54
CA GLU A 164 -14.46 -11.44 15.09
C GLU A 164 -15.75 -10.74 15.52
N GLU A 165 -15.65 -9.54 16.09
CA GLU A 165 -16.80 -8.74 16.53
C GLU A 165 -17.76 -8.35 15.42
N SER A 166 -17.28 -8.30 14.18
CA SER A 166 -18.05 -7.91 13.00
C SER A 166 -18.24 -9.02 11.99
N GLY A 167 -17.41 -10.06 12.04
CA GLY A 167 -17.29 -11.08 10.99
C GLY A 167 -16.64 -10.57 9.69
N LEU A 168 -16.30 -9.27 9.60
CA LEU A 168 -15.64 -8.67 8.45
C LEU A 168 -14.13 -8.83 8.55
N TYR A 169 -13.48 -8.84 7.39
CA TYR A 169 -12.03 -8.85 7.29
C TYR A 169 -11.56 -7.44 6.95
N TYR A 170 -10.83 -6.81 7.87
CA TYR A 170 -10.11 -5.58 7.60
C TYR A 170 -9.04 -5.86 6.54
N ASN A 171 -9.10 -5.16 5.41
CA ASN A 171 -8.20 -5.30 4.28
C ASN A 171 -7.72 -3.91 3.84
N ARG A 172 -6.79 -3.37 4.63
CA ARG A 172 -6.13 -2.07 4.48
C ARG A 172 -7.05 -0.88 4.19
N TYR A 173 -7.46 -0.69 2.93
CA TYR A 173 -8.32 0.41 2.51
C TYR A 173 -9.82 0.09 2.58
N ARG A 174 -10.19 -1.19 2.71
CA ARG A 174 -11.58 -1.64 2.73
C ARG A 174 -11.84 -2.73 3.77
N TYR A 175 -13.12 -3.02 3.97
CA TYR A 175 -13.58 -4.18 4.72
C TYR A 175 -14.23 -5.20 3.79
N TYR A 176 -13.80 -6.45 3.89
CA TYR A 176 -14.28 -7.56 3.09
C TYR A 176 -15.29 -8.39 3.90
N ALA A 177 -16.41 -8.74 3.28
CA ALA A 177 -17.44 -9.60 3.85
C ALA A 177 -17.34 -11.00 3.23
N PRO A 178 -16.78 -11.99 3.94
CA PRO A 178 -16.59 -13.34 3.40
C PRO A 178 -17.92 -14.02 3.06
N GLU A 179 -18.98 -13.76 3.82
CA GLU A 179 -20.32 -14.30 3.58
C GLU A 179 -20.89 -13.93 2.19
N PHE A 180 -20.48 -12.79 1.64
CA PHE A 180 -20.95 -12.27 0.36
C PHE A 180 -19.89 -12.26 -0.74
N GLY A 181 -18.66 -12.70 -0.42
CA GLY A 181 -17.54 -12.72 -1.36
C GLY A 181 -17.16 -11.35 -1.92
N ARG A 182 -17.31 -10.25 -1.14
CA ARG A 182 -17.14 -8.88 -1.66
C ARG A 182 -16.73 -7.86 -0.60
N TYR A 183 -16.26 -6.70 -1.05
CA TYR A 183 -16.09 -5.54 -0.17
C TYR A 183 -17.42 -4.91 0.22
N VAL A 184 -17.50 -4.34 1.42
CA VAL A 184 -18.70 -3.64 1.93
C VAL A 184 -18.76 -2.16 1.52
N SER A 185 -17.67 -1.64 0.94
CA SER A 185 -17.57 -0.28 0.42
C SER A 185 -17.05 -0.28 -1.01
N GLN A 186 -17.39 0.76 -1.77
CA GLN A 186 -16.83 0.96 -3.12
C GLN A 186 -15.31 1.12 -3.05
N ASP A 187 -14.63 0.73 -4.12
CA ASP A 187 -13.21 0.93 -4.30
C ASP A 187 -12.87 2.42 -4.21
N PRO A 188 -11.95 2.83 -3.31
CA PRO A 188 -11.51 4.22 -3.22
C PRO A 188 -10.89 4.76 -4.51
N LEU A 189 -10.40 3.88 -5.39
CA LEU A 189 -9.90 4.25 -6.70
C LEU A 189 -11.03 4.47 -7.73
N GLY A 190 -12.29 4.26 -7.35
CA GLY A 190 -13.45 4.40 -8.23
C GLY A 190 -13.35 3.46 -9.42
N LEU A 191 -13.58 3.98 -10.63
CA LEU A 191 -13.52 3.18 -11.86
C LEU A 191 -12.11 2.67 -12.20
N LEU A 192 -11.06 3.17 -11.53
CA LEU A 192 -9.70 2.65 -11.62
C LEU A 192 -9.55 1.28 -10.94
N GLY A 193 -10.38 1.00 -9.93
CA GLY A 193 -10.51 -0.33 -9.33
C GLY A 193 -11.37 -1.31 -10.16
N GLY A 194 -11.71 -0.94 -11.39
CA GLY A 194 -12.60 -1.69 -12.27
C GLY A 194 -14.05 -1.23 -12.23
N MET A 195 -14.87 -1.80 -13.14
CA MET A 195 -16.28 -1.43 -13.28
C MET A 195 -17.14 -1.87 -12.10
N ASN A 196 -16.72 -2.90 -11.37
CA ASN A 196 -17.39 -3.36 -10.16
C ASN A 196 -16.61 -2.93 -8.92
N GLY A 197 -16.98 -1.79 -8.34
CA GLY A 197 -16.30 -1.23 -7.18
C GLY A 197 -16.37 -2.07 -5.89
N TYR A 198 -17.10 -3.19 -5.86
CA TYR A 198 -17.22 -4.05 -4.68
C TYR A 198 -16.50 -5.39 -4.84
N ILE A 199 -15.96 -5.69 -6.02
CA ILE A 199 -15.40 -7.00 -6.34
C ILE A 199 -14.18 -7.32 -5.48
N TYR A 200 -14.11 -8.57 -4.99
CA TYR A 200 -12.87 -9.12 -4.46
C TYR A 200 -12.24 -10.01 -5.51
N SER A 201 -10.95 -9.77 -5.80
CA SER A 201 -10.08 -10.71 -6.51
C SER A 201 -10.65 -11.26 -7.83
N GLU A 202 -11.33 -10.41 -8.61
CA GLU A 202 -12.01 -10.77 -9.86
C GLU A 202 -12.97 -11.97 -9.78
N ILE A 203 -13.54 -12.28 -8.61
CA ILE A 203 -14.37 -13.49 -8.38
C ILE A 203 -13.55 -14.80 -8.55
N ASN A 204 -12.22 -14.73 -8.40
CA ASN A 204 -11.35 -15.91 -8.40
C ASN A 204 -10.34 -15.87 -7.23
N PRO A 205 -10.84 -15.92 -5.98
CA PRO A 205 -10.01 -15.89 -4.77
C PRO A 205 -9.10 -17.11 -4.62
N SER A 206 -9.38 -18.23 -5.31
CA SER A 206 -8.52 -19.43 -5.28
C SER A 206 -7.21 -19.25 -6.07
N HIS A 207 -7.11 -18.24 -6.93
CA HIS A 207 -5.92 -17.94 -7.74
C HIS A 207 -5.27 -16.60 -7.39
N TYR A 208 -6.05 -15.67 -6.85
CA TYR A 208 -5.68 -14.28 -6.78
C TYR A 208 -5.91 -13.70 -5.38
N SER A 209 -5.11 -12.72 -5.02
CA SER A 209 -5.29 -11.95 -3.79
C SER A 209 -5.33 -10.44 -4.09
N ASP A 210 -5.99 -9.68 -3.21
CA ASP A 210 -5.97 -8.21 -3.19
C ASP A 210 -5.45 -7.75 -1.81
N PRO A 211 -4.12 -7.65 -1.61
CA PRO A 211 -3.52 -7.37 -0.31
C PRO A 211 -3.72 -5.95 0.22
N LEU A 212 -4.10 -5.01 -0.65
CA LEU A 212 -4.38 -3.62 -0.27
C LEU A 212 -5.90 -3.36 -0.22
N GLY A 213 -6.69 -4.21 -0.84
CA GLY A 213 -8.10 -3.92 -1.03
C GLY A 213 -8.30 -2.77 -2.01
N LEU A 214 -7.56 -2.72 -3.12
CA LEU A 214 -7.68 -1.69 -4.17
C LEU A 214 -7.75 -2.25 -5.60
N SER A 215 -8.11 -3.54 -5.74
CA SER A 215 -8.30 -4.30 -7.00
C SER A 215 -8.16 -3.48 -8.30
N PRO A 216 -6.96 -3.32 -8.88
CA PRO A 216 -6.70 -2.31 -9.93
C PRO A 216 -7.12 -2.67 -11.39
N PHE A 217 -8.10 -3.55 -11.60
CA PHE A 217 -8.55 -4.16 -12.90
C PHE A 217 -8.10 -3.43 -14.20
N ALA A 218 -7.52 -4.06 -15.23
CA ALA A 218 -8.07 -5.17 -16.02
C ALA A 218 -7.06 -5.69 -17.07
N GLY A 219 -6.75 -6.99 -17.07
CA GLY A 219 -6.01 -7.63 -18.18
C GLY A 219 -5.22 -8.89 -17.79
N ALA A 220 -4.92 -9.05 -16.52
CA ALA A 220 -4.36 -10.26 -15.95
C ALA A 220 -4.97 -10.37 -14.56
N GLY A 221 -5.59 -11.52 -14.26
CA GLY A 221 -6.21 -11.70 -12.96
C GLY A 221 -5.21 -11.47 -11.83
N GLY A 222 -5.74 -11.24 -10.63
CA GLY A 222 -5.02 -10.62 -9.52
C GLY A 222 -3.59 -11.10 -9.29
N MET A 223 -2.79 -10.29 -8.61
CA MET A 223 -1.36 -10.50 -8.57
C MET A 223 -1.03 -11.87 -7.93
N SER A 224 -0.49 -12.78 -8.73
CA SER A 224 0.19 -13.98 -8.25
C SER A 224 1.37 -13.56 -7.35
N ASN A 225 1.83 -14.45 -6.48
CA ASN A 225 2.98 -14.19 -5.60
C ASN A 225 4.24 -13.74 -6.38
N GLN A 226 4.39 -14.20 -7.62
CA GLN A 226 5.47 -13.77 -8.52
C GLN A 226 5.35 -12.29 -8.92
N GLN A 227 4.13 -11.77 -9.11
CA GLN A 227 3.87 -10.37 -9.46
C GLN A 227 4.01 -9.44 -8.25
N LEU A 228 3.68 -9.90 -7.04
CA LEU A 228 3.91 -9.15 -5.80
C LEU A 228 5.40 -8.94 -5.53
N GLY A 229 6.23 -9.97 -5.76
CA GLY A 229 7.69 -9.85 -5.66
C GLY A 229 8.27 -8.80 -6.62
N SER A 230 7.77 -8.76 -7.86
CA SER A 230 8.17 -7.75 -8.85
C SER A 230 7.76 -6.33 -8.46
N TYR A 231 6.58 -6.15 -7.86
CA TYR A 231 6.13 -4.85 -7.35
C TYR A 231 7.04 -4.33 -6.23
N ALA A 232 7.40 -5.18 -5.26
CA ALA A 232 8.30 -4.80 -4.17
C ALA A 232 9.70 -4.41 -4.68
N GLN A 233 10.22 -5.11 -5.70
CA GLN A 233 11.48 -4.77 -6.35
C GLN A 233 11.41 -3.42 -7.09
N ALA A 234 10.30 -3.15 -7.78
CA ALA A 234 10.08 -1.88 -8.45
C ALA A 234 10.03 -0.70 -7.46
N GLN A 235 9.34 -0.86 -6.32
CA GLN A 235 9.28 0.18 -5.28
C GLN A 235 10.64 0.45 -4.64
N ALA A 236 11.44 -0.60 -4.40
CA ALA A 236 12.80 -0.45 -3.90
C ALA A 236 13.72 0.27 -4.92
N ALA A 237 13.57 -0.03 -6.21
CA ALA A 237 14.28 0.65 -7.28
C ALA A 237 13.91 2.15 -7.34
N ILE A 238 12.62 2.48 -7.30
CA ILE A 238 12.14 3.87 -7.27
C ILE A 238 12.75 4.64 -6.10
N ASN A 239 12.69 4.08 -4.90
CA ASN A 239 13.25 4.72 -3.70
C ASN A 239 14.78 4.95 -3.82
N SER A 240 15.50 4.04 -4.48
CA SER A 240 16.94 4.19 -4.72
C SER A 240 17.29 5.28 -5.75
N VAL A 241 16.43 5.46 -6.77
CA VAL A 241 16.60 6.50 -7.78
C VAL A 241 16.35 7.89 -7.18
N SER A 242 15.36 8.05 -6.30
CA SER A 242 15.11 9.31 -5.60
C SER A 242 16.31 9.81 -4.79
N ALA A 243 17.11 8.91 -4.20
CA ALA A 243 18.30 9.27 -3.43
C ALA A 243 19.50 9.71 -4.31
N GLU A 244 19.61 9.18 -5.53
CA GLU A 244 20.63 9.58 -6.50
C GLU A 244 20.27 10.91 -7.19
N LEU A 245 18.98 11.27 -7.25
CA LEU A 245 18.50 12.44 -7.96
C LEU A 245 18.89 13.79 -7.35
N GLU A 246 19.10 13.83 -6.03
CA GLU A 246 19.69 14.99 -5.35
C GLU A 246 21.07 15.37 -5.92
N LYS A 247 21.80 14.41 -6.52
CA LYS A 247 23.13 14.64 -7.10
C LYS A 247 23.09 15.22 -8.52
N ILE A 248 21.96 15.11 -9.22
CA ILE A 248 21.79 15.60 -10.61
C ILE A 248 21.18 17.02 -10.62
N LYS A 249 20.64 17.49 -9.49
CA LYS A 249 20.19 18.87 -9.29
C LYS A 249 21.31 19.85 -9.67
N GLY A 250 21.07 20.65 -10.71
CA GLY A 250 22.02 21.66 -11.21
C GLY A 250 22.86 21.25 -12.43
N MET A 251 22.75 20.01 -12.92
CA MET A 251 23.44 19.57 -14.16
C MET A 251 22.67 19.92 -15.45
N ILE A 252 21.39 20.30 -15.35
CA ILE A 252 20.56 20.74 -16.48
C ILE A 252 20.62 22.26 -16.56
N THR A 253 21.14 22.79 -17.67
CA THR A 253 21.16 24.23 -17.96
C THR A 253 19.87 24.64 -18.65
N TRP A 254 19.11 25.52 -18.02
CA TRP A 254 17.83 26.03 -18.53
C TRP A 254 17.97 27.32 -19.35
N ASP A 255 19.19 27.87 -19.44
CA ASP A 255 19.52 29.16 -20.07
C ASP A 255 19.68 29.03 -21.60
N ASN A 256 18.68 28.46 -22.28
CA ASN A 256 18.63 28.37 -23.74
C ASN A 256 17.16 28.46 -24.23
N PRO A 257 16.85 29.19 -25.32
CA PRO A 257 15.51 29.25 -25.90
C PRO A 257 14.87 27.91 -26.28
N PHE A 258 15.66 26.83 -26.41
CA PHE A 258 15.16 25.48 -26.69
C PHE A 258 15.07 24.57 -25.46
N ALA A 259 15.34 25.11 -24.27
CA ALA A 259 15.22 24.35 -23.03
C ALA A 259 13.78 23.86 -22.84
N PRO A 260 13.57 22.59 -22.41
CA PRO A 260 12.24 22.10 -22.11
C PRO A 260 11.65 22.80 -20.88
N ASP A 261 10.36 22.63 -20.66
CA ASP A 261 9.71 23.13 -19.46
C ASP A 261 9.95 22.18 -18.28
N TYR A 262 10.08 20.89 -18.55
CA TYR A 262 10.47 19.87 -17.59
C TYR A 262 11.20 18.71 -18.27
N VAL A 263 11.97 17.96 -17.48
CA VAL A 263 12.54 16.66 -17.86
C VAL A 263 11.91 15.62 -16.96
N SER A 264 11.50 14.49 -17.52
CA SER A 264 10.98 13.35 -16.78
C SER A 264 11.84 12.10 -17.00
N ALA A 265 11.91 11.27 -15.96
CA ALA A 265 12.30 9.87 -16.06
C ALA A 265 11.16 9.03 -15.51
N GLU A 266 10.78 7.99 -16.24
CA GLU A 266 9.66 7.12 -15.90
C GLU A 266 10.08 5.66 -16.07
N ILE A 267 9.64 4.83 -15.13
CA ILE A 267 9.85 3.39 -15.13
C ILE A 267 8.47 2.76 -15.02
N ASP A 268 8.16 1.91 -15.98
CA ASP A 268 6.93 1.13 -16.03
C ASP A 268 7.28 -0.35 -15.82
N VAL A 269 6.77 -0.94 -14.75
CA VAL A 269 6.90 -2.37 -14.51
C VAL A 269 5.50 -2.94 -14.40
N TYR A 270 5.06 -3.56 -15.49
CA TYR A 270 3.81 -4.30 -15.58
C TYR A 270 2.57 -3.41 -15.36
N PHE A 271 2.06 -3.28 -14.13
CA PHE A 271 0.97 -2.35 -13.81
C PHE A 271 1.43 -1.16 -12.97
N ALA A 272 2.68 -1.11 -12.49
CA ALA A 272 3.15 -0.03 -11.63
C ALA A 272 4.07 0.91 -12.42
N SER A 273 3.93 2.21 -12.19
CA SER A 273 4.92 3.21 -12.64
C SER A 273 5.50 4.00 -11.49
N GLY A 274 6.75 4.39 -11.69
CA GLY A 274 7.37 5.48 -10.96
C GLY A 274 7.81 6.54 -11.94
N SER A 275 7.52 7.80 -11.66
CA SER A 275 8.03 8.92 -12.44
C SER A 275 8.69 9.96 -11.55
N ILE A 276 9.68 10.63 -12.12
CA ILE A 276 10.38 11.74 -11.50
C ILE A 276 10.45 12.85 -12.53
N ILE A 277 10.05 14.06 -12.15
CA ILE A 277 9.94 15.20 -13.05
C ILE A 277 10.66 16.38 -12.41
N TYR A 278 11.59 16.98 -13.15
CA TYR A 278 12.32 18.16 -12.73
C TYR A 278 12.03 19.32 -13.68
N THR A 279 11.59 20.46 -13.14
CA THR A 279 11.14 21.61 -13.93
C THR A 279 12.23 22.65 -14.14
N ARG A 280 12.02 23.51 -15.14
CA ARG A 280 12.87 24.69 -15.39
C ARG A 280 12.92 25.69 -14.24
N TYR A 281 11.99 25.61 -13.29
CA TYR A 281 11.92 26.46 -12.11
C TYR A 281 12.59 25.83 -10.87
N GLY A 282 13.20 24.64 -11.03
CA GLY A 282 13.84 23.92 -9.95
C GLY A 282 12.87 23.11 -9.09
N ASP A 283 11.62 22.94 -9.51
CA ASP A 283 10.65 22.09 -8.82
C ASP A 283 10.92 20.62 -9.14
N LEU A 284 10.90 19.77 -8.12
CA LEU A 284 11.02 18.33 -8.25
C LEU A 284 9.69 17.67 -7.86
N PHE A 285 9.19 16.81 -8.75
CA PHE A 285 8.01 15.99 -8.51
C PHE A 285 8.43 14.53 -8.57
N THR A 286 7.96 13.73 -7.61
CA THR A 286 8.06 12.27 -7.67
C THR A 286 6.65 11.69 -7.60
N SER A 287 6.36 10.69 -8.42
CA SER A 287 5.06 10.02 -8.42
C SER A 287 5.24 8.52 -8.51
N GLY A 288 4.45 7.78 -7.73
CA GLY A 288 4.20 6.35 -7.96
C GLY A 288 2.75 6.15 -8.33
N GLY A 289 2.46 5.23 -9.25
CA GLY A 289 1.12 4.99 -9.74
C GLY A 289 0.90 3.59 -10.28
N ILE A 290 -0.35 3.30 -10.61
CA ILE A 290 -0.72 2.09 -11.37
C ILE A 290 -1.07 2.55 -12.80
N VAL A 291 -0.35 2.04 -13.80
CA VAL A 291 -0.52 2.41 -15.21
C VAL A 291 -1.61 1.57 -15.86
N ARG A 292 -2.51 2.22 -16.61
CA ARG A 292 -3.40 1.55 -17.57
C ARG A 292 -2.69 1.38 -18.92
N GLY A 293 -2.06 0.24 -19.12
CA GLY A 293 -1.50 -0.17 -20.42
C GLY A 293 -1.83 -1.65 -20.71
N TYR A 294 -2.02 -1.99 -21.99
CA TYR A 294 -2.22 -3.38 -22.43
C TYR A 294 -1.15 -4.32 -21.86
N PRO A 295 -1.45 -5.62 -21.67
CA PRO A 295 -0.54 -6.59 -21.05
C PRO A 295 0.61 -6.91 -22.02
N SER A 296 1.56 -6.01 -22.18
CA SER A 296 2.89 -6.40 -22.64
C SER A 296 3.66 -6.73 -21.36
N SER A 297 4.13 -7.97 -21.28
CA SER A 297 4.91 -8.51 -20.15
C SER A 297 6.31 -7.89 -20.02
N ALA A 298 6.58 -6.78 -20.72
CA ALA A 298 7.88 -6.16 -20.80
C ALA A 298 7.85 -4.82 -20.07
N GLY A 299 8.52 -4.74 -18.92
CA GLY A 299 8.80 -3.46 -18.28
C GLY A 299 9.55 -2.53 -19.23
N GLY A 300 9.35 -1.23 -19.04
CA GLY A 300 9.97 -0.17 -19.82
C GLY A 300 10.56 0.91 -18.93
N ALA A 301 11.54 1.62 -19.46
CA ALA A 301 12.03 2.85 -18.85
C ALA A 301 12.20 3.90 -19.93
N ASN A 302 11.82 5.14 -19.62
CA ASN A 302 11.93 6.26 -20.53
C ASN A 302 12.49 7.51 -19.83
N ILE A 303 13.19 8.34 -20.60
CA ILE A 303 13.59 9.69 -20.21
C ILE A 303 13.07 10.62 -21.30
N SER A 304 12.38 11.69 -20.90
CA SER A 304 11.77 12.62 -21.85
C SER A 304 11.95 14.08 -21.46
N ALA A 305 11.98 14.95 -22.45
CA ALA A 305 11.94 16.40 -22.33
C ALA A 305 10.56 16.88 -22.77
N GLY A 306 9.85 17.59 -21.89
CA GLY A 306 8.49 18.05 -22.10
C GLY A 306 8.39 19.54 -22.41
N TYR A 307 7.52 19.89 -23.35
CA TYR A 307 7.24 21.26 -23.79
C TYR A 307 5.74 21.52 -23.73
N LEU A 308 5.30 22.48 -22.91
CA LEU A 308 3.90 22.87 -22.90
C LEU A 308 3.57 23.67 -24.16
N VAL A 309 2.55 23.21 -24.88
CA VAL A 309 1.98 23.87 -26.05
C VAL A 309 1.04 24.97 -25.58
N CYS A 310 1.63 26.05 -25.07
CA CYS A 310 0.95 27.32 -24.82
C CYS A 310 1.38 28.37 -25.87
N PRO A 311 0.59 29.43 -26.12
CA PRO A 311 0.99 30.54 -26.99
C PRO A 311 2.22 31.34 -26.45
N ALA A 312 2.69 31.05 -25.24
CA ALA A 312 3.91 31.57 -24.60
C ALA A 312 4.54 30.47 -23.71
N ALA A 313 5.79 30.67 -23.24
CA ALA A 313 6.40 29.80 -22.23
C ALA A 313 5.56 29.85 -20.93
N PRO A 314 5.17 28.69 -20.35
CA PRO A 314 4.29 28.65 -19.19
C PRO A 314 4.97 29.28 -17.98
N ASP A 315 4.23 29.99 -17.13
CA ASP A 315 4.76 30.42 -15.84
C ASP A 315 4.86 29.23 -14.85
N ARG A 316 5.53 29.45 -13.69
CA ARG A 316 5.72 28.38 -12.68
C ARG A 316 4.41 27.78 -12.20
N LYS A 317 3.35 28.57 -12.10
CA LYS A 317 2.04 28.11 -11.64
C LYS A 317 1.35 27.29 -12.73
N GLU A 318 1.36 27.76 -13.97
CA GLU A 318 0.78 27.05 -15.12
C GLU A 318 1.45 25.70 -15.33
N LEU A 319 2.77 25.64 -15.20
CA LEU A 319 3.54 24.40 -15.29
C LEU A 319 3.20 23.43 -14.15
N ASN A 320 3.12 23.92 -12.92
CA ASN A 320 2.81 23.08 -11.76
C ASN A 320 1.34 22.61 -11.76
N ASP A 321 0.40 23.45 -12.22
CA ASP A 321 -1.01 23.07 -12.41
C ASP A 321 -1.14 21.98 -13.49
N PHE A 322 -0.35 22.07 -14.57
CA PHE A 322 -0.28 21.01 -15.59
C PHE A 322 0.29 19.71 -15.01
N LEU A 323 1.44 19.75 -14.34
CA LEU A 323 2.11 18.56 -13.83
C LEU A 323 1.38 17.90 -12.64
N GLY A 324 0.65 18.69 -11.84
CA GLY A 324 -0.21 18.20 -10.76
C GLY A 324 -1.61 17.76 -11.22
N GLY A 325 -1.94 17.96 -12.50
CA GLY A 325 -3.26 17.69 -13.07
C GLY A 325 -3.42 16.27 -13.63
N TRP A 326 -4.68 15.86 -13.82
CA TRP A 326 -5.02 14.59 -14.46
C TRP A 326 -4.81 14.67 -15.96
N ALA A 327 -3.87 13.88 -16.49
CA ALA A 327 -3.50 13.94 -17.90
C ALA A 327 -3.71 12.62 -18.64
N SER A 328 -4.05 12.74 -19.92
CA SER A 328 -4.16 11.65 -20.90
C SER A 328 -3.17 11.89 -22.02
N GLY A 329 -2.44 10.86 -22.44
CA GLY A 329 -1.43 10.99 -23.47
C GLY A 329 -1.15 9.69 -24.20
N ALA A 330 -0.55 9.82 -25.38
CA ALA A 330 -0.14 8.70 -26.21
C ALA A 330 1.28 8.94 -26.75
N GLY A 331 2.11 7.90 -26.69
CA GLY A 331 3.49 7.93 -27.15
C GLY A 331 4.06 6.52 -27.32
N TYR A 332 5.11 6.41 -28.13
CA TYR A 332 5.83 5.17 -28.38
C TYR A 332 7.34 5.42 -28.26
N TYR A 333 7.99 4.75 -27.31
CA TYR A 333 9.42 4.85 -27.06
C TYR A 333 10.06 3.46 -27.19
N ASP A 334 10.36 3.03 -28.42
CA ASP A 334 11.30 1.93 -28.68
C ASP A 334 12.53 2.54 -29.37
N GLY A 335 13.55 2.88 -28.58
CA GLY A 335 14.60 3.79 -29.01
C GLY A 335 14.21 5.24 -28.76
N VAL A 336 14.09 6.06 -29.81
CA VAL A 336 13.70 7.48 -29.71
C VAL A 336 12.24 7.65 -30.10
N GLY A 337 11.49 8.41 -29.31
CA GLY A 337 10.05 8.58 -29.45
C GLY A 337 9.57 9.99 -29.17
N VAL A 338 8.32 10.22 -29.54
CA VAL A 338 7.59 11.46 -29.24
C VAL A 338 6.25 11.07 -28.64
N SER A 339 5.73 11.95 -27.80
CA SER A 339 4.42 11.83 -27.26
C SER A 339 3.68 13.14 -27.11
N VAL A 340 2.37 13.05 -26.96
CA VAL A 340 1.49 14.18 -26.68
C VAL A 340 0.62 13.85 -25.48
N VAL A 341 0.54 14.79 -24.55
CA VAL A 341 -0.15 14.66 -23.26
C VAL A 341 -1.02 15.88 -23.06
N ALA A 342 -2.27 15.71 -22.63
CA ALA A 342 -3.17 16.83 -22.40
C ALA A 342 -4.01 16.66 -21.12
N ASN A 343 -4.33 17.79 -20.48
CA ASN A 343 -5.25 17.88 -19.36
C ASN A 343 -6.04 19.21 -19.40
N SER A 344 -6.79 19.48 -18.33
CA SER A 344 -7.56 20.73 -18.21
C SER A 344 -6.71 21.99 -18.09
N ALA A 345 -5.41 21.87 -17.79
CA ALA A 345 -4.47 22.98 -17.65
C ALA A 345 -3.65 23.23 -18.94
N GLY A 346 -3.59 22.27 -19.88
CA GLY A 346 -2.87 22.46 -21.14
C GLY A 346 -2.57 21.17 -21.89
N THR A 347 -1.70 21.30 -22.90
CA THR A 347 -1.15 20.17 -23.67
C THR A 347 0.37 20.27 -23.61
N ALA A 348 1.08 19.15 -23.51
CA ALA A 348 2.51 19.06 -23.63
C ALA A 348 2.91 18.05 -24.71
N VAL A 349 4.02 18.34 -25.40
CA VAL A 349 4.71 17.42 -26.29
C VAL A 349 5.97 16.96 -25.59
N ASN A 350 6.20 15.65 -25.53
CA ASN A 350 7.42 15.09 -24.95
C ASN A 350 8.25 14.43 -26.03
N VAL A 351 9.55 14.65 -26.00
CA VAL A 351 10.53 13.98 -26.87
C VAL A 351 11.52 13.26 -25.99
N GLY A 352 11.77 11.99 -26.25
CA GLY A 352 12.50 11.16 -25.31
C GLY A 352 13.03 9.88 -25.91
N ALA A 353 13.74 9.12 -25.10
CA ALA A 353 14.22 7.80 -25.46
C ALA A 353 13.85 6.79 -24.38
N GLY A 354 13.60 5.54 -24.79
CA GLY A 354 13.23 4.47 -23.89
C GLY A 354 13.60 3.08 -24.40
N LEU A 355 13.60 2.13 -23.48
CA LEU A 355 13.83 0.71 -23.72
C LEU A 355 12.60 -0.08 -23.25
N GLY A 356 12.06 -0.97 -24.09
CA GLY A 356 10.89 -1.82 -23.79
C GLY A 356 9.82 -1.86 -24.89
N LYS A 357 9.00 -2.93 -24.97
CA LYS A 357 7.92 -3.05 -25.98
C LYS A 357 6.65 -2.33 -25.53
N ALA A 358 6.47 -1.11 -26.02
CA ALA A 358 5.24 -0.29 -26.07
C ALA A 358 4.60 0.11 -24.73
N GLY A 359 4.40 1.43 -24.52
CA GLY A 359 3.27 1.91 -23.72
C GLY A 359 3.43 3.30 -23.09
N ALA A 360 2.89 4.32 -23.77
CA ALA A 360 2.33 5.57 -23.22
C ALA A 360 3.25 6.45 -22.35
N SER A 361 3.73 7.54 -22.95
CA SER A 361 4.09 8.75 -22.22
C SER A 361 3.03 9.15 -21.20
N LEU A 362 3.42 9.59 -20.00
CA LEU A 362 2.68 10.57 -19.16
C LEU A 362 1.16 10.55 -19.41
N GLY A 363 0.55 9.37 -19.28
CA GLY A 363 -0.67 9.05 -20.02
C GLY A 363 -1.57 8.08 -19.30
N SER A 364 -1.35 7.90 -18.01
CA SER A 364 -2.43 7.70 -17.05
C SER A 364 -1.99 8.26 -15.70
N ASN A 365 -1.87 9.58 -15.57
CA ASN A 365 -2.11 10.21 -14.26
C ASN A 365 -3.63 10.19 -14.05
N SER A 366 -4.21 8.99 -14.07
CA SER A 366 -5.53 8.76 -13.61
C SER A 366 -5.44 8.55 -12.10
N GLY A 367 -5.26 9.64 -11.37
CA GLY A 367 -5.22 9.61 -9.91
C GLY A 367 -4.78 10.95 -9.38
N ARG A 368 -5.50 11.48 -8.39
CA ARG A 368 -4.78 12.15 -7.31
C ARG A 368 -3.75 11.14 -6.85
N GLN A 369 -2.48 11.45 -7.06
CA GLN A 369 -1.35 10.72 -6.51
C GLN A 369 -1.57 10.60 -5.01
N TRP A 370 -1.96 9.42 -4.54
CA TRP A 370 -1.80 9.07 -3.14
C TRP A 370 -0.30 8.86 -2.95
N GLY A 371 0.38 9.89 -2.47
CA GLY A 371 1.85 9.90 -2.36
C GLY A 371 2.56 11.16 -2.84
N ILE A 372 1.89 12.31 -3.01
CA ILE A 372 2.61 13.60 -2.98
C ILE A 372 3.08 13.81 -1.53
N SER A 373 4.18 13.17 -1.16
CA SER A 373 5.08 13.74 -0.17
C SER A 373 6.10 14.55 -0.94
N ASP A 374 6.09 15.84 -0.63
CA ASP A 374 7.15 16.79 -0.89
C ASP A 374 7.24 17.34 -2.32
N VAL A 375 6.42 18.37 -2.58
CA VAL A 375 7.04 19.54 -3.19
C VAL A 375 8.09 19.98 -2.17
N VAL A 376 9.37 19.88 -2.52
CA VAL A 376 10.43 20.58 -1.78
C VAL A 376 10.56 21.94 -2.45
N PRO A 377 9.80 22.96 -2.04
CA PRO A 377 10.06 24.30 -2.53
C PRO A 377 11.43 24.72 -2.00
N ASN A 378 12.24 25.33 -2.86
CA ASN A 378 13.34 26.19 -2.38
C ASN A 378 12.78 27.40 -1.63
#